data_AF-A0A4S3JG88-F1
#
_entry.id   AF-A0A4S3JG88-F1
#
_cell.length_a   1.000
_cell.length_b   1.000
_cell.length_c   1.000
_cell.angle_alpha   90.00
_cell.angle_beta   90.00
_cell.angle_gamma   90.00
#
_symmetry.space_group_name_H-M   'P 1'
#
loop_
_entity.id
_entity.type
_entity.pdbx_description
1 polymer ?
#
loop_
_entity_poly.entity_id
_entity_poly.type
_entity_poly.pdbx_seq_one_letter_code
_entity_poly.pdbx_strand_id
1 'polypeptide(L)'
;MMGDATHATSPFQGAGAGQAIGDALVFVKRLRSQKVVATSRGALKLFCFNDGYVKGDRQRWKKTWDGRMDWLRGVDLLKQDEEALNAYGNSIKRQPSASKGML
;
A
#
# COMPACT_ATOMS: atom_id res chain seq x y z
N MET A 1 1.32 7.69 -10.68
CA MET A 1 1.40 9.16 -10.86
C MET A 1 0.67 9.77 -9.67
N MET A 2 1.21 10.85 -9.10
CA MET A 2 0.68 11.46 -7.88
C MET A 2 0.95 12.97 -7.86
N GLY A 3 0.10 13.76 -7.21
CA GLY A 3 0.24 15.23 -7.11
C GLY A 3 -0.06 15.98 -8.41
N ASP A 4 0.57 17.13 -8.64
CA ASP A 4 0.32 18.03 -9.78
C ASP A 4 0.48 17.35 -11.16
N ALA A 5 1.23 16.25 -11.21
CA ALA A 5 1.39 15.41 -12.40
C ALA A 5 0.14 14.57 -12.76
N THR A 6 -0.88 14.57 -11.90
CA THR A 6 -2.11 13.78 -12.06
C THR A 6 -3.36 14.67 -12.04
N HIS A 7 -3.35 15.74 -11.23
CA HIS A 7 -4.48 16.68 -11.10
C HIS A 7 -4.00 18.12 -10.90
N ALA A 8 -3.43 18.74 -11.94
CA ALA A 8 -3.17 20.18 -11.94
C ALA A 8 -4.50 20.95 -11.82
N THR A 9 -4.92 21.26 -10.60
CA THR A 9 -6.12 22.08 -10.32
C THR A 9 -5.75 23.56 -10.25
N SER A 10 -6.67 24.45 -10.61
CA SER A 10 -6.43 25.91 -10.52
C SER A 10 -6.08 26.34 -9.08
N PRO A 11 -5.17 27.33 -8.90
CA PRO A 11 -4.61 27.67 -7.59
C PRO A 11 -5.61 28.32 -6.62
N PHE A 12 -6.83 28.63 -7.09
CA PHE A 12 -7.81 29.42 -6.35
C PHE A 12 -8.34 28.74 -5.06
N GLN A 13 -8.18 27.42 -4.94
CA GLN A 13 -8.57 26.65 -3.76
C GLN A 13 -7.38 26.11 -2.94
N GLY A 14 -6.14 26.27 -3.39
CA GLY A 14 -4.96 25.75 -2.67
C GLY A 14 -4.97 24.23 -2.38
N ALA A 15 -5.79 23.45 -3.11
CA ALA A 15 -6.11 22.06 -2.77
C ALA A 15 -5.09 21.01 -3.25
N GLY A 16 -4.13 21.38 -4.11
CA GLY A 16 -3.18 20.45 -4.73
C GLY A 16 -2.32 19.68 -3.72
N ALA A 17 -1.88 20.34 -2.65
CA ALA A 17 -1.13 19.70 -1.56
C ALA A 17 -1.99 18.68 -0.79
N GLY A 18 -3.26 19.02 -0.50
CA GLY A 18 -4.19 18.13 0.19
C GLY A 18 -4.57 16.91 -0.64
N GLN A 19 -4.75 17.08 -1.95
CA GLN A 19 -5.03 15.97 -2.86
C GLN A 19 -3.84 15.02 -2.98
N ALA A 20 -2.62 15.54 -3.05
CA ALA A 20 -1.43 14.73 -3.06
C ALA A 20 -1.26 13.93 -1.75
N ILE A 21 -1.54 14.49 -0.57
CA ILE A 21 -1.51 13.72 0.69
C ILE A 21 -2.54 12.57 0.66
N GLY A 22 -3.75 12.85 0.17
CA GLY A 22 -4.78 11.83 0.00
C GLY A 22 -4.34 10.68 -0.91
N ASP A 23 -3.68 11.01 -2.02
CA ASP A 23 -3.19 10.00 -2.96
C ASP A 23 -2.10 9.09 -2.35
N ALA A 24 -1.20 9.62 -1.52
CA ALA A 24 -0.16 8.82 -0.85
C ALA A 24 -0.81 7.79 0.05
N LEU A 25 -1.80 8.23 0.82
CA LEU A 25 -2.53 7.37 1.74
C LEU A 25 -3.27 6.26 0.98
N VAL A 26 -3.94 6.61 -0.13
CA VAL A 26 -4.62 5.64 -1.00
C VAL A 26 -3.62 4.66 -1.61
N PHE A 27 -2.45 5.13 -2.07
CA PHE A 27 -1.44 4.29 -2.68
C PHE A 27 -0.87 3.24 -1.71
N VAL A 28 -0.46 3.65 -0.51
CA VAL A 28 0.08 2.73 0.51
C VAL A 28 -0.99 1.71 0.93
N LYS A 29 -2.23 2.15 1.14
CA LYS A 29 -3.35 1.25 1.46
C LYS A 29 -3.67 0.28 0.32
N ARG A 30 -3.58 0.72 -0.93
CA ARG A 30 -3.82 -0.13 -2.11
C ARG A 30 -2.83 -1.28 -2.22
N LEU A 31 -1.53 -1.03 -1.97
CA LEU A 31 -0.51 -2.07 -2.00
C LEU A 31 -0.78 -3.16 -0.96
N ARG A 32 -1.17 -2.78 0.26
CA ARG A 32 -1.57 -3.73 1.30
C ARG A 32 -2.80 -4.53 0.89
N SER A 33 -3.85 -3.89 0.37
CA SER A 33 -5.06 -4.57 -0.07
C SER A 33 -4.79 -5.59 -1.18
N GLN A 34 -3.89 -5.29 -2.13
CA GLN A 34 -3.47 -6.24 -3.15
C GLN A 34 -2.74 -7.46 -2.56
N LYS A 35 -1.88 -7.25 -1.56
CA LYS A 35 -1.23 -8.34 -0.82
C LYS A 35 -2.24 -9.21 -0.08
N VAL A 36 -3.29 -8.62 0.51
CA VAL A 36 -4.40 -9.37 1.12
C VAL A 36 -5.08 -10.25 0.08
N VAL A 37 -5.47 -9.69 -1.08
CA VAL A 37 -6.11 -10.48 -2.16
C VAL A 37 -5.24 -11.65 -2.61
N ALA A 38 -3.94 -11.41 -2.82
CA ALA A 38 -3.00 -12.44 -3.26
C ALA A 38 -2.85 -13.56 -2.20
N THR A 39 -2.66 -13.19 -0.93
CA THR A 39 -2.47 -14.15 0.17
C THR A 39 -3.74 -14.93 0.50
N SER A 40 -4.92 -14.34 0.34
CA SER A 40 -6.22 -15.02 0.46
C SER A 40 -6.38 -16.14 -0.56
N ARG A 41 -5.95 -15.95 -1.82
CA ARG A 41 -5.94 -17.03 -2.81
C ARG A 41 -5.05 -18.20 -2.39
N GLY A 42 -3.88 -17.89 -1.80
CA GLY A 42 -3.01 -18.91 -1.25
C GLY A 42 -3.62 -19.64 -0.04
N ALA A 43 -4.36 -18.92 0.82
CA ALA A 43 -5.05 -19.52 1.97
C ALA A 43 -6.18 -20.44 1.50
N LEU A 44 -6.93 -20.04 0.46
CA LEU A 44 -7.96 -20.89 -0.14
C LEU A 44 -7.39 -22.20 -0.67
N LYS A 45 -6.25 -22.16 -1.38
CA LYS A 45 -5.57 -23.39 -1.84
C LYS A 45 -5.20 -24.32 -0.68
N LEU A 46 -4.74 -23.75 0.44
CA LEU A 46 -4.41 -24.50 1.65
C LEU A 46 -5.65 -25.12 2.31
N PHE A 47 -6.78 -24.40 2.37
CA PHE A 47 -8.05 -24.94 2.89
C PHE A 47 -8.64 -26.04 2.01
N CYS A 48 -8.51 -25.91 0.69
CA CYS A 48 -8.99 -26.91 -0.26
C CYS A 48 -8.01 -28.08 -0.48
N PHE A 49 -6.93 -28.17 0.32
CA PHE A 49 -5.84 -29.15 0.16
C PHE A 49 -5.26 -29.22 -1.27
N ASN A 50 -5.36 -28.13 -2.01
CA ASN A 50 -4.96 -27.99 -3.41
C ASN A 50 -3.69 -27.15 -3.56
N ASP A 51 -2.89 -27.06 -2.49
CA ASP A 51 -1.60 -26.37 -2.48
C ASP A 51 -0.45 -27.26 -3.01
N GLY A 52 -0.74 -28.54 -3.28
CA GLY A 52 0.22 -29.54 -3.76
C GLY A 52 1.18 -30.08 -2.70
N TYR A 53 1.22 -29.46 -1.51
CA TYR A 53 2.19 -29.74 -0.45
C TYR A 53 1.56 -30.41 0.78
N VAL A 54 0.42 -29.89 1.26
CA VAL A 54 -0.24 -30.39 2.47
C VAL A 54 -1.00 -31.68 2.21
N LYS A 55 -1.69 -31.82 1.06
CA LYS A 55 -2.40 -33.06 0.63
C LYS A 55 -3.22 -33.75 1.76
N GLY A 56 -3.85 -32.99 2.66
CA GLY A 56 -4.63 -33.53 3.78
C GLY A 56 -3.86 -33.86 5.06
N ASP A 57 -2.53 -33.68 5.09
CA ASP A 57 -1.71 -33.86 6.30
C ASP A 57 -1.97 -32.75 7.32
N ARG A 58 -2.57 -33.12 8.45
CA ARG A 58 -2.93 -32.20 9.54
C ARG A 58 -1.71 -31.47 10.13
N GLN A 59 -0.58 -32.15 10.31
CA GLN A 59 0.59 -31.53 10.93
C GLN A 59 1.24 -30.52 10.01
N ARG A 60 1.36 -30.85 8.71
CA ARG A 60 1.85 -29.92 7.69
C ARG A 60 0.92 -28.73 7.54
N TRP A 61 -0.39 -28.97 7.52
CA TRP A 61 -1.38 -27.89 7.48
C TRP A 61 -1.19 -26.93 8.66
N LYS A 62 -1.09 -27.47 9.89
CA LYS A 62 -0.88 -26.68 11.10
C LYS A 62 0.40 -25.85 11.00
N LYS A 63 1.51 -26.46 10.59
CA LYS A 63 2.81 -25.77 10.42
C LYS A 63 2.75 -24.64 9.38
N THR A 64 2.03 -24.83 8.27
CA THR A 64 1.90 -23.82 7.22
C THR A 64 0.90 -22.71 7.59
N TRP A 65 -0.10 -23.02 8.41
CA TRP A 65 -1.08 -22.06 8.89
C TRP A 65 -0.55 -21.19 10.04
N ASP A 66 0.28 -21.79 10.90
CA ASP A 66 0.81 -21.11 12.08
C ASP A 66 1.65 -19.90 11.67
N GLY A 67 1.32 -18.74 12.24
CA GLY A 67 1.93 -17.45 11.91
C GLY A 67 1.60 -16.84 10.54
N ARG A 68 0.87 -17.54 9.65
CA ARG A 68 0.55 -17.05 8.29
C ARG A 68 -0.18 -15.70 8.27
N MET A 69 -0.96 -15.43 9.32
CA MET A 69 -1.77 -14.21 9.45
C MET A 69 -1.11 -13.14 10.33
N ASP A 70 0.11 -13.36 10.81
CA ASP A 70 0.75 -12.45 11.77
C ASP A 70 1.09 -11.11 11.13
N TRP A 71 1.50 -11.11 9.86
CA TRP A 71 1.70 -9.88 9.11
C TRP A 71 0.41 -9.07 8.90
N LEU A 72 -0.75 -9.74 8.86
CA LEU A 72 -2.04 -9.09 8.67
C LEU A 72 -2.54 -8.50 9.98
N ARG A 73 -2.39 -9.27 11.08
CA ARG A 73 -2.86 -8.94 12.44
C ARG A 73 -1.92 -7.96 13.16
N GLY A 74 -0.61 -8.12 13.00
CA GLY A 74 0.41 -7.27 13.61
C GLY A 74 0.76 -6.04 12.76
N VAL A 75 -0.19 -5.55 11.96
CA VAL A 75 0.05 -4.34 11.18
C VAL A 75 0.03 -3.12 12.11
N ASP A 76 1.07 -2.32 12.03
CA ASP A 76 1.11 -1.01 12.69
C ASP A 76 0.50 0.03 11.75
N LEU A 77 -0.70 0.48 12.09
CA LEU A 77 -1.42 1.48 11.31
C LEU A 77 -0.76 2.85 11.39
N LEU A 78 -0.14 3.19 12.51
CA LEU A 78 0.53 4.48 12.69
C LEU A 78 1.78 4.56 11.82
N LYS A 79 2.57 3.49 11.80
CA LYS A 79 3.72 3.37 10.90
C LYS A 79 3.29 3.45 9.43
N GLN A 80 2.16 2.87 9.07
CA GLN A 80 1.63 2.94 7.71
C GLN A 80 1.27 4.38 7.31
N ASP A 81 0.74 5.17 8.23
CA ASP A 81 0.43 6.59 8.01
C ASP A 81 1.72 7.43 7.91
N GLU A 82 2.74 7.14 8.72
CA GLU A 82 4.07 7.75 8.59
C GLU A 82 4.72 7.45 7.24
N GLU A 83 4.63 6.21 6.75
CA GLU A 83 5.12 5.82 5.42
C GLU A 83 4.41 6.60 4.30
N ALA A 84 3.10 6.84 4.43
CA ALA A 84 2.35 7.66 3.49
C ALA A 84 2.82 9.13 3.51
N LEU A 85 3.02 9.71 4.69
CA LEU A 85 3.54 11.08 4.83
C LEU A 85 4.96 11.20 4.27
N ASN A 86 5.82 10.20 4.51
CA ASN A 86 7.17 10.16 3.96
C ASN A 86 7.17 10.02 2.43
N ALA A 87 6.29 9.18 1.88
CA ALA A 87 6.11 9.04 0.42
C ALA A 87 5.66 10.37 -0.21
N TYR A 88 4.77 11.10 0.46
CA TYR A 88 4.37 12.44 0.05
C TYR A 88 5.54 13.43 0.12
N GLY A 89 6.27 13.50 1.24
CA GLY A 89 7.44 14.39 1.38
C GLY A 89 8.52 14.13 0.33
N ASN A 90 8.75 12.86 -0.04
CA ASN A 90 9.67 12.48 -1.12
C ASN A 90 9.15 12.89 -2.50
N SER A 91 7.83 12.86 -2.71
CA SER A 91 7.22 13.34 -3.96
C SER A 91 7.42 14.84 -4.14
N ILE A 92 7.30 15.65 -3.09
CA ILE A 92 7.58 17.10 -3.12
C ILE A 92 9.05 17.36 -3.47
N LYS A 93 10.00 16.68 -2.79
CA LYS A 93 11.45 16.85 -3.05
C LYS A 93 11.87 16.50 -4.48
N ARG A 94 11.10 15.62 -5.14
CA ARG A 94 11.34 15.20 -6.52
C ARG A 94 10.69 16.12 -7.56
N GLN A 95 9.77 17.00 -7.16
CA GLN A 95 9.26 18.01 -8.09
C GLN A 95 10.40 18.98 -8.43
N PRO A 96 10.82 19.10 -9.70
CA PRO A 96 11.76 20.14 -10.07
C PRO A 96 11.09 21.48 -9.72
N SER A 97 11.78 22.30 -8.93
CA SER A 97 11.33 23.65 -8.60
C SER A 97 10.90 24.32 -9.91
N ALA A 98 9.61 24.66 -10.02
CA ALA A 98 9.12 25.49 -11.12
C ALA A 98 10.06 26.70 -11.22
N SER A 99 10.60 26.91 -12.42
CA SER A 99 11.64 27.87 -12.72
C SER A 99 11.39 29.21 -12.04
N LYS A 100 12.27 29.59 -11.10
CA LYS A 100 12.55 30.99 -10.80
C LYS A 100 13.11 31.62 -12.08
N GLY A 101 12.25 32.24 -12.88
CA GLY A 101 12.67 32.87 -14.12
C GLY A 101 11.49 33.23 -15.01
N MET A 102 10.67 34.19 -14.60
CA MET A 102 9.87 34.98 -15.53
C MET A 102 9.63 36.36 -14.93
N LEU A 103 10.64 37.22 -15.07
CA LEU A 103 10.58 38.67 -15.11
C LEU A 103 11.58 39.11 -16.18
#